data_AF-A0A3B8SLD3-F1
#
_entry.id   AF-A0A3B8SLD3-F1
#
_cell.length_a   1.000
_cell.length_b   1.000
_cell.length_c   1.000
_cell.angle_alpha   90.00
_cell.angle_beta   90.00
_cell.angle_gamma   90.00
#
_symmetry.space_group_name_H-M   'P 1'
#
loop_
_entity.id
_entity.type
_entity.pdbx_description
1 polymer ?
#
loop_
_entity_poly.entity_id
_entity_poly.type
_entity_poly.pdbx_seq_one_letter_code
_entity_poly.pdbx_strand_id
1 'polypeptide(L)'
;MKKIDYVNNIMDEIIKWTENYNNIFGVEEFIDYSDVDRYMLNNPLPTRKKLGLTLNINAIVKYFKYVSFYNNTCQLISNLKNQVNIHNDNLMSKKVDYFRKICGKIEDRNLDGQQINAIIRENRNQLIIAGAGSGKTTTIIGKVKYLLKCNQVESDEILLLSFTNASAEEMKKELKLKLIVK
;
A
#
# COMPACT_ATOMS: atom_id res chain seq x y z
N MET A 1 30.09 29.82 -5.76
CA MET A 1 28.61 29.95 -5.77
C MET A 1 28.21 31.03 -4.76
N LYS A 2 27.36 32.00 -5.12
CA LYS A 2 26.89 32.98 -4.11
C LYS A 2 26.00 32.24 -3.10
N LYS A 3 26.05 32.60 -1.81
CA LYS A 3 25.28 31.94 -0.72
C LYS A 3 23.75 31.89 -1.02
N ILE A 4 23.23 32.79 -1.85
CA ILE A 4 21.83 32.83 -2.28
C ILE A 4 21.49 31.74 -3.31
N ASP A 5 22.37 31.49 -4.29
CA ASP A 5 22.15 30.46 -5.32
C ASP A 5 22.09 29.06 -4.68
N TYR A 6 22.81 28.89 -3.58
CA TYR A 6 22.82 27.68 -2.78
C TYR A 6 21.48 27.39 -2.07
N VAL A 7 20.86 28.42 -1.49
CA VAL A 7 19.55 28.28 -0.83
C VAL A 7 18.47 27.92 -1.85
N ASN A 8 18.52 28.51 -3.05
CA ASN A 8 17.56 28.19 -4.10
C ASN A 8 17.71 26.73 -4.54
N ASN A 9 18.93 26.24 -4.78
CA ASN A 9 19.14 24.85 -5.23
C ASN A 9 18.60 23.82 -4.23
N ILE A 10 18.87 24.01 -2.93
CA ILE A 10 18.36 23.10 -1.89
C ILE A 10 16.83 23.18 -1.76
N MET A 11 16.25 24.37 -1.95
CA MET A 11 14.80 24.51 -1.99
C MET A 11 14.19 23.68 -3.12
N ASP A 12 14.77 23.75 -4.30
CA ASP A 12 14.31 22.99 -5.48
C ASP A 12 14.42 21.47 -5.23
N GLU A 13 15.51 21.00 -4.59
CA GLU A 13 15.67 19.60 -4.19
C GLU A 13 14.55 19.13 -3.23
N ILE A 14 14.20 19.91 -2.21
CA ILE A 14 13.16 19.54 -1.24
C ILE A 14 11.77 19.62 -1.87
N ILE A 15 11.52 20.59 -2.76
CA ILE A 15 10.26 20.70 -3.49
C ILE A 15 10.06 19.45 -4.32
N LYS A 16 11.05 19.10 -5.15
CA LYS A 16 11.02 17.90 -5.98
C LYS A 16 10.86 16.63 -5.13
N TRP A 17 11.56 16.56 -4.00
CA TRP A 17 11.41 15.44 -3.06
C TRP A 17 9.97 15.33 -2.53
N THR A 18 9.36 16.46 -2.15
CA THR A 18 7.99 16.53 -1.60
C THR A 18 6.95 16.17 -2.65
N GLU A 19 7.13 16.60 -3.90
CA GLU A 19 6.27 16.20 -5.03
C GLU A 19 6.33 14.69 -5.26
N ASN A 20 7.52 14.11 -5.29
CA ASN A 20 7.67 12.66 -5.46
C ASN A 20 7.07 11.89 -4.28
N TYR A 21 7.21 12.39 -3.05
CA TYR A 21 6.55 11.82 -1.87
C TYR A 21 5.02 11.80 -2.02
N ASN A 22 4.42 12.90 -2.47
CA ASN A 22 2.96 12.97 -2.65
C ASN A 22 2.46 12.00 -3.74
N ASN A 23 3.26 11.78 -4.79
CA ASN A 23 2.92 10.86 -5.87
C ASN A 23 2.80 9.40 -5.42
N ILE A 24 3.40 9.01 -4.28
CA ILE A 24 3.25 7.67 -3.69
C ILE A 24 1.77 7.33 -3.44
N PHE A 25 0.97 8.34 -3.06
CA PHE A 25 -0.44 8.19 -2.71
C PHE A 25 -1.40 8.47 -3.87
N GLY A 26 -0.89 8.73 -5.07
CA GLY A 26 -1.68 9.03 -6.26
C GLY A 26 -2.18 7.80 -7.04
N VAL A 27 -1.99 6.59 -6.49
CA VAL A 27 -2.29 5.31 -7.16
C VAL A 27 -3.62 4.72 -6.70
N GLU A 28 -4.30 3.93 -7.53
CA GLU A 28 -5.55 3.24 -7.14
C GLU A 28 -5.32 1.83 -6.55
N GLU A 29 -4.14 1.61 -6.00
CA GLU A 29 -3.68 0.32 -5.48
C GLU A 29 -3.31 0.40 -4.00
N PHE A 30 -3.39 -0.74 -3.32
CA PHE A 30 -2.92 -0.83 -1.93
C PHE A 30 -1.42 -0.56 -1.86
N ILE A 31 -1.02 0.24 -0.88
CA ILE A 31 0.38 0.56 -0.62
C ILE A 31 0.90 -0.37 0.48
N ASP A 32 1.92 -1.17 0.14
CA ASP A 32 2.64 -2.00 1.11
C ASP A 32 3.63 -1.13 1.89
N TYR A 33 3.62 -1.26 3.22
CA TYR A 33 4.54 -0.54 4.10
C TYR A 33 6.00 -0.75 3.74
N SER A 34 6.38 -1.97 3.34
CA SER A 34 7.76 -2.29 2.99
C SER A 34 8.24 -1.58 1.72
N ASP A 35 7.32 -1.28 0.80
CA ASP A 35 7.64 -0.52 -0.42
C ASP A 35 7.88 0.95 -0.11
N VAL A 36 7.07 1.50 0.79
CA VAL A 36 7.25 2.87 1.28
C VAL A 36 8.56 3.00 2.05
N ASP A 37 8.86 2.08 2.97
CA ASP A 37 10.11 2.09 3.73
C ASP A 37 11.32 2.01 2.78
N ARG A 38 11.28 1.10 1.78
CA ARG A 38 12.32 0.99 0.76
C ARG A 38 12.46 2.27 -0.06
N TYR A 39 11.35 2.87 -0.46
CA TYR A 39 11.34 4.13 -1.19
C TYR A 39 12.01 5.24 -0.39
N MET A 40 11.66 5.38 0.89
CA MET A 40 12.22 6.39 1.80
C MET A 40 13.72 6.19 2.06
N LEU A 41 14.18 4.94 2.14
CA LEU A 41 15.60 4.62 2.27
C LEU A 41 16.40 4.98 1.01
N ASN A 42 15.84 4.74 -0.18
CA ASN A 42 16.48 5.06 -1.45
C ASN A 42 16.37 6.54 -1.85
N ASN A 43 15.41 7.26 -1.26
CA ASN A 43 15.17 8.68 -1.50
C ASN A 43 15.14 9.43 -0.16
N PRO A 44 16.26 9.51 0.56
CA PRO A 44 16.29 10.21 1.84
C PRO A 44 16.03 11.71 1.62
N LEU A 45 15.36 12.34 2.59
CA LEU A 45 15.19 13.79 2.60
C LEU A 45 16.57 14.47 2.57
N PRO A 46 16.80 15.49 1.72
CA PRO A 46 18.07 16.22 1.70
C PRO A 46 18.43 16.74 3.09
N THR A 47 19.70 16.66 3.51
CA THR A 47 20.08 17.07 4.86
C THR A 47 19.83 18.56 5.12
N ARG A 48 19.23 18.89 6.26
CA ARG A 48 19.06 20.30 6.69
C ARG A 48 20.40 21.02 6.76
N LYS A 49 20.51 22.19 6.12
CA LYS A 49 21.72 23.01 6.14
C LYS A 49 21.50 24.30 6.91
N LYS A 50 22.47 24.67 7.75
CA LYS A 50 22.51 25.95 8.47
C LYS A 50 23.23 26.98 7.61
N LEU A 51 22.66 28.18 7.49
CA LEU A 51 23.38 29.28 6.85
C LEU A 51 24.31 30.01 7.82
N GLY A 52 25.47 30.44 7.34
CA GLY A 52 26.40 31.31 8.08
C GLY A 52 25.94 32.77 8.12
N LEU A 53 26.36 33.49 9.17
CA LEU A 53 25.79 34.75 9.70
C LEU A 53 25.87 36.02 8.82
N THR A 54 26.47 35.98 7.63
CA THR A 54 26.59 37.17 6.75
C THR A 54 25.54 37.12 5.63
N LEU A 55 24.37 37.73 5.84
CA LEU A 55 23.26 37.72 4.88
C LEU A 55 22.62 39.10 4.73
N ASN A 56 22.19 39.41 3.50
CA ASN A 56 21.26 40.52 3.26
C ASN A 56 19.82 40.09 3.60
N ILE A 57 18.91 41.07 3.74
CA ILE A 57 17.50 40.84 4.13
C ILE A 57 16.78 39.83 3.23
N ASN A 58 17.05 39.87 1.92
CA ASN A 58 16.46 38.93 0.95
C ASN A 58 16.91 37.48 1.19
N ALA A 59 18.17 37.27 1.52
CA ALA A 59 18.69 35.95 1.85
C ALA A 59 18.13 35.41 3.17
N ILE A 60 17.89 36.29 4.16
CA ILE A 60 17.23 35.95 5.42
C ILE A 60 15.80 35.47 5.18
N VAL A 61 15.00 36.24 4.42
CA VAL A 61 13.60 35.87 4.10
C VAL A 61 13.55 34.53 3.36
N LYS A 62 14.42 34.31 2.38
CA LYS A 62 14.51 33.02 1.67
C LYS A 62 14.87 31.87 2.59
N TYR A 63 15.81 32.07 3.51
CA TYR A 63 16.20 31.05 4.48
C TYR A 63 15.05 30.70 5.44
N PHE A 64 14.27 31.66 5.91
CA PHE A 64 13.08 31.37 6.72
C PHE A 64 12.04 30.54 5.96
N LYS A 65 11.78 30.87 4.69
CA LYS A 65 10.91 30.05 3.82
C LYS A 65 11.44 28.62 3.70
N TYR A 66 12.75 28.48 3.51
CA TYR A 66 13.41 27.18 3.49
C TYR A 66 13.22 26.38 4.76
N VAL A 67 13.48 26.98 5.92
CA VAL A 67 13.32 26.31 7.21
C VAL A 67 11.87 25.89 7.42
N SER A 68 10.90 26.75 7.10
CA SER A 68 9.48 26.43 7.22
C SER A 68 9.10 25.27 6.31
N PHE A 69 9.52 25.29 5.04
CA PHE A 69 9.20 24.23 4.09
C PHE A 69 9.84 22.89 4.50
N TYR A 70 11.12 22.91 4.88
CA TYR A 70 11.81 21.73 5.40
C TYR A 70 11.09 21.09 6.59
N ASN A 71 10.66 21.92 7.55
CA ASN A 71 9.95 21.43 8.73
C ASN A 71 8.59 20.80 8.35
N ASN A 72 7.86 21.40 7.40
CA ASN A 72 6.62 20.81 6.89
C ASN A 72 6.88 19.46 6.22
N THR A 73 7.95 19.34 5.42
CA THR A 73 8.34 18.06 4.80
C THR A 73 8.69 17.01 5.87
N CYS A 74 9.40 17.37 6.94
CA CYS A 74 9.63 16.46 8.07
C CYS A 74 8.33 15.98 8.73
N GLN A 75 7.32 16.86 8.86
CA GLN A 75 6.01 16.48 9.40
C GLN A 75 5.26 15.51 8.49
N LEU A 76 5.39 15.65 7.17
CA LEU A 76 4.84 14.67 6.22
C LEU A 76 5.45 13.28 6.46
N ILE A 77 6.79 13.21 6.56
CA ILE A 77 7.52 11.97 6.84
C ILE A 77 7.10 11.36 8.17
N SER A 78 6.96 12.15 9.24
CA SER A 78 6.53 11.62 10.53
C SER A 78 5.10 11.04 10.50
N ASN A 79 4.26 11.53 9.58
CA ASN A 79 2.88 11.09 9.42
C ASN A 79 2.70 10.05 8.31
N LEU A 80 3.79 9.59 7.68
CA LEU A 80 3.78 8.68 6.54
C LEU A 80 2.96 7.42 6.79
N LYS A 81 3.15 6.77 7.96
CA LYS A 81 2.39 5.57 8.33
C LYS A 81 0.88 5.83 8.36
N ASN A 82 0.47 7.00 8.87
CA ASN A 82 -0.92 7.39 8.91
C ASN A 82 -1.48 7.65 7.50
N GLN A 83 -0.70 8.28 6.63
CA GLN A 83 -1.09 8.50 5.23
C GLN A 83 -1.31 7.17 4.49
N VAL A 84 -0.42 6.18 4.69
CA VAL A 84 -0.59 4.83 4.13
C VAL A 84 -1.87 4.16 4.63
N ASN A 85 -2.18 4.27 5.93
CA ASN A 85 -3.43 3.74 6.47
C ASN A 85 -4.65 4.42 5.85
N ILE A 86 -4.70 5.75 5.83
CA ILE A 86 -5.83 6.51 5.26
C ILE A 86 -6.05 6.12 3.79
N HIS A 87 -4.97 6.05 3.01
CA HIS A 87 -5.02 5.61 1.62
C HIS A 87 -5.62 4.22 1.48
N ASN A 88 -5.07 3.25 2.21
CA ASN A 88 -5.49 1.85 2.14
C ASN A 88 -6.91 1.63 2.66
N ASP A 89 -7.35 2.36 3.68
CA ASP A 89 -8.71 2.26 4.25
C ASP A 89 -9.75 2.85 3.28
N ASN A 90 -9.41 3.93 2.59
CA ASN A 90 -10.26 4.50 1.53
C ASN A 90 -10.42 3.51 0.36
N LEU A 91 -9.33 2.87 -0.08
CA LEU A 91 -9.38 1.84 -1.12
C LEU A 91 -10.13 0.59 -0.66
N MET A 92 -9.94 0.17 0.58
CA MET A 92 -10.64 -0.97 1.17
C MET A 92 -12.16 -0.77 1.08
N SER A 93 -12.65 0.40 1.50
CA SER A 93 -14.09 0.70 1.47
C SER A 93 -14.67 0.57 0.07
N LYS A 94 -13.99 1.11 -0.95
CA LYS A 94 -14.42 0.99 -2.36
C LYS A 94 -14.39 -0.45 -2.87
N LYS A 95 -13.32 -1.20 -2.57
CA LYS A 95 -13.17 -2.57 -3.04
C LYS A 95 -14.12 -3.54 -2.34
N VAL A 96 -14.53 -3.29 -1.10
CA VAL A 96 -15.53 -4.09 -0.37
C VAL A 96 -16.87 -4.10 -1.11
N ASP A 97 -17.33 -2.93 -1.56
CA ASP A 97 -18.59 -2.84 -2.31
C ASP A 97 -18.47 -3.53 -3.67
N TYR A 98 -17.32 -3.38 -4.32
CA TYR A 98 -17.03 -4.08 -5.57
C TYR A 98 -17.00 -5.61 -5.40
N PHE A 99 -16.35 -6.13 -4.35
CA PHE A 99 -16.34 -7.55 -4.01
C PHE A 99 -17.76 -8.09 -3.80
N ARG A 100 -18.60 -7.37 -3.04
CA ARG A 100 -20.00 -7.79 -2.82
C ARG A 100 -20.78 -7.85 -4.13
N LYS A 101 -20.52 -6.94 -5.06
CA LYS A 101 -21.18 -6.90 -6.37
C LYS A 101 -20.77 -8.07 -7.27
N ILE A 102 -19.47 -8.42 -7.32
CA ILE A 102 -18.97 -9.43 -8.27
C ILE A 102 -18.95 -10.85 -7.70
N CYS A 103 -18.64 -11.01 -6.41
CA CYS A 103 -18.51 -12.31 -5.76
C CYS A 103 -19.78 -12.68 -4.98
N GLY A 104 -20.33 -11.73 -4.21
CA GLY A 104 -21.48 -11.99 -3.35
C GLY A 104 -21.17 -13.05 -2.29
N LYS A 105 -21.95 -14.13 -2.26
CA LYS A 105 -21.77 -15.26 -1.34
C LYS A 105 -20.67 -16.21 -1.83
N ILE A 106 -19.95 -16.80 -0.88
CA ILE A 106 -18.98 -17.88 -1.14
C ILE A 106 -19.47 -19.14 -0.44
N GLU A 107 -19.59 -20.25 -1.18
CA GLU A 107 -20.13 -21.52 -0.67
C GLU A 107 -21.51 -21.35 0.01
N ASP A 108 -22.37 -20.53 -0.59
CA ASP A 108 -23.69 -20.13 -0.07
C ASP A 108 -23.69 -19.40 1.29
N ARG A 109 -22.51 -18.99 1.78
CA ARG A 109 -22.31 -18.26 3.03
C ARG A 109 -22.07 -16.78 2.79
N ASN A 110 -22.58 -15.97 3.72
CA ASN A 110 -22.18 -14.58 3.84
C ASN A 110 -20.84 -14.50 4.57
N LEU A 111 -19.93 -13.67 4.07
CA LEU A 111 -18.65 -13.43 4.70
C LEU A 111 -18.73 -12.25 5.66
N ASP A 112 -18.01 -12.33 6.77
CA ASP A 112 -17.83 -11.21 7.67
C ASP A 112 -16.81 -10.20 7.12
N GLY A 113 -16.69 -9.04 7.77
CA GLY A 113 -15.78 -7.99 7.35
C GLY A 113 -14.30 -8.41 7.38
N GLN A 114 -13.89 -9.29 8.30
CA GLN A 114 -12.49 -9.73 8.39
C GLN A 114 -12.13 -10.66 7.24
N GLN A 115 -13.03 -11.58 6.88
CA GLN A 115 -12.87 -12.47 5.74
C GLN A 115 -12.83 -11.68 4.42
N ILE A 116 -13.75 -10.72 4.24
CA ILE A 116 -13.78 -9.85 3.06
C ILE A 116 -12.48 -9.03 2.97
N ASN A 117 -12.04 -8.42 4.08
CA ASN A 117 -10.78 -7.69 4.11
C ASN A 117 -9.59 -8.59 3.75
N ALA A 118 -9.59 -9.83 4.21
CA ALA A 118 -8.55 -10.80 3.90
C ALA A 118 -8.55 -11.20 2.42
N ILE A 119 -9.71 -11.25 1.79
CA ILE A 119 -9.88 -11.53 0.35
C ILE A 119 -9.45 -10.34 -0.50
N ILE A 120 -9.75 -9.13 -0.10
CA ILE A 120 -9.56 -7.94 -0.94
C ILE A 120 -8.15 -7.37 -0.86
N ARG A 121 -7.45 -7.52 0.28
CA ARG A 121 -6.08 -7.01 0.41
C ARG A 121 -5.16 -7.57 -0.68
N GLU A 122 -4.38 -6.69 -1.29
CA GLU A 122 -3.43 -7.01 -2.37
C GLU A 122 -1.99 -6.90 -1.88
N ASN A 123 -1.75 -7.24 -0.61
CA ASN A 123 -0.40 -7.31 -0.08
C ASN A 123 0.39 -8.38 -0.83
N ARG A 124 1.69 -8.15 -1.08
CA ARG A 124 2.56 -9.15 -1.70
C ARG A 124 2.58 -10.47 -0.91
N ASN A 125 2.63 -10.35 0.42
CA ASN A 125 2.55 -11.47 1.35
C ASN A 125 1.48 -11.17 2.40
N GLN A 126 0.66 -12.17 2.72
CA GLN A 126 -0.40 -12.04 3.71
C GLN A 126 -0.48 -13.28 4.59
N LEU A 127 -0.30 -13.08 5.90
CA LEU A 127 -0.51 -14.10 6.92
C LEU A 127 -1.87 -13.87 7.58
N ILE A 128 -2.72 -14.90 7.58
CA ILE A 128 -4.02 -14.87 8.23
C ILE A 128 -3.98 -15.78 9.45
N ILE A 129 -4.23 -15.21 10.63
CA ILE A 129 -4.38 -15.97 11.88
C ILE A 129 -5.87 -16.26 12.06
N ALA A 130 -6.23 -17.54 12.12
CA ALA A 130 -7.62 -17.96 12.14
C ALA A 130 -7.84 -19.18 13.05
N GLY A 131 -8.84 -19.08 13.93
CA GLY A 131 -9.24 -20.15 14.84
C GLY A 131 -9.91 -21.34 14.13
N ALA A 132 -10.25 -22.38 14.90
CA ALA A 132 -11.12 -23.45 14.41
C ALA A 132 -12.50 -22.89 14.03
N GLY A 133 -13.09 -23.37 12.94
CA GLY A 133 -14.42 -22.94 12.50
C GLY A 133 -14.55 -21.53 11.89
N SER A 134 -13.48 -20.73 11.81
CA SER A 134 -13.55 -19.34 11.32
C SER A 134 -13.70 -19.18 9.79
N GLY A 135 -13.99 -20.26 9.06
CA GLY A 135 -14.13 -20.22 7.60
C GLY A 135 -12.82 -20.01 6.83
N LYS A 136 -11.70 -20.59 7.29
CA LYS A 136 -10.38 -20.52 6.61
C LYS A 136 -10.47 -20.92 5.13
N THR A 137 -11.01 -22.10 4.86
CA THR A 137 -11.17 -22.63 3.51
C THR A 137 -12.07 -21.74 2.66
N THR A 138 -13.22 -21.32 3.19
CA THR A 138 -14.13 -20.37 2.54
C THR A 138 -13.45 -19.06 2.17
N THR A 139 -12.60 -18.53 3.06
CA THR A 139 -11.83 -17.29 2.81
C THR A 139 -10.83 -17.47 1.68
N ILE A 140 -10.12 -18.61 1.64
CA ILE A 140 -9.17 -18.95 0.56
C ILE A 140 -9.89 -19.10 -0.78
N ILE A 141 -11.01 -19.84 -0.81
CA ILE A 141 -11.85 -19.99 -2.01
C ILE A 141 -12.37 -18.63 -2.47
N GLY A 142 -12.80 -17.78 -1.54
CA GLY A 142 -13.23 -16.42 -1.81
C GLY A 142 -12.12 -15.56 -2.43
N LYS A 143 -10.88 -15.70 -1.96
CA LYS A 143 -9.71 -15.01 -2.52
C LYS A 143 -9.45 -15.42 -3.96
N VAL A 144 -9.43 -16.72 -4.24
CA VAL A 144 -9.23 -17.25 -5.59
C VAL A 144 -10.35 -16.77 -6.52
N LYS A 145 -11.62 -16.90 -6.10
CA LYS A 145 -12.77 -16.42 -6.90
C LYS A 145 -12.69 -14.92 -7.18
N TYR A 146 -12.29 -14.12 -6.20
CA TYR A 146 -12.15 -12.67 -6.37
C TYR A 146 -11.07 -12.33 -7.40
N LEU A 147 -9.86 -12.89 -7.26
CA LEU A 147 -8.74 -12.65 -8.16
C LEU A 147 -9.10 -12.96 -9.62
N LEU A 148 -9.77 -14.10 -9.85
CA LEU A 148 -10.22 -14.51 -11.18
C LEU A 148 -11.33 -13.60 -11.73
N LYS A 149 -12.30 -13.21 -10.90
CA LYS A 149 -13.41 -12.35 -11.36
C LYS A 149 -12.97 -10.91 -11.65
N CYS A 150 -11.92 -10.44 -10.99
CA CYS A 150 -11.32 -9.14 -11.27
C CYS A 150 -10.42 -9.17 -12.51
N ASN A 151 -10.25 -10.32 -13.18
CA ASN A 151 -9.29 -10.54 -14.26
C ASN A 151 -7.87 -10.07 -13.88
N GLN A 152 -7.49 -10.25 -12.61
CA GLN A 152 -6.16 -9.90 -12.13
C GLN A 152 -5.13 -10.99 -12.44
N VAL A 153 -5.58 -12.24 -12.51
CA VAL A 153 -4.77 -13.42 -12.80
C VAL A 153 -5.62 -14.44 -13.54
N GLU A 154 -4.97 -15.29 -14.31
CA GLU A 154 -5.55 -16.49 -14.90
C GLU A 154 -5.48 -17.69 -13.94
N SER A 155 -6.31 -18.70 -14.16
CA SER A 155 -6.38 -19.85 -13.25
C SER A 155 -5.07 -20.64 -13.17
N ASP A 156 -4.29 -20.68 -14.24
CA ASP A 156 -2.99 -21.37 -14.30
C ASP A 156 -1.85 -20.58 -13.62
N GLU A 157 -2.08 -19.32 -13.26
CA GLU A 157 -1.17 -18.50 -12.45
C GLU A 157 -1.36 -18.71 -10.94
N ILE A 158 -2.38 -19.49 -10.53
CA ILE A 158 -2.69 -19.76 -9.13
C ILE A 158 -2.25 -21.19 -8.74
N LEU A 159 -1.31 -21.27 -7.79
CA LEU A 159 -0.96 -22.50 -7.09
C LEU A 159 -1.64 -22.54 -5.73
N LEU A 160 -2.46 -23.57 -5.50
CA LEU A 160 -3.10 -23.80 -4.21
C LEU A 160 -2.51 -25.04 -3.54
N LEU A 161 -2.03 -24.88 -2.30
CA LEU A 161 -1.41 -25.97 -1.54
C LEU A 161 -2.25 -26.32 -0.32
N SER A 162 -2.35 -27.60 -0.01
CA SER A 162 -3.01 -28.08 1.22
C SER A 162 -2.18 -29.14 1.92
N PHE A 163 -2.40 -29.30 3.22
CA PHE A 163 -1.68 -30.32 4.00
C PHE A 163 -2.18 -31.75 3.68
N THR A 164 -3.43 -31.89 3.23
CA THR A 164 -4.00 -33.21 2.90
C THR A 164 -4.62 -33.21 1.51
N ASN A 165 -4.54 -34.35 0.83
CA ASN A 165 -5.18 -34.56 -0.48
C ASN A 165 -6.69 -34.37 -0.42
N ALA A 166 -7.35 -34.74 0.68
CA ALA A 166 -8.78 -34.57 0.84
C ALA A 166 -9.19 -33.08 0.81
N SER A 167 -8.46 -32.23 1.54
CA SER A 167 -8.68 -30.78 1.54
C SER A 167 -8.35 -30.14 0.18
N ALA A 168 -7.30 -30.62 -0.49
CA ALA A 168 -6.95 -30.19 -1.84
C ALA A 168 -8.09 -30.48 -2.84
N GLU A 169 -8.62 -31.70 -2.86
CA GLU A 169 -9.70 -32.11 -3.76
C GLU A 169 -11.02 -31.36 -3.45
N GLU A 170 -11.31 -31.11 -2.18
CA GLU A 170 -12.46 -30.29 -1.77
C GLU A 170 -12.38 -28.87 -2.36
N MET A 171 -11.24 -28.19 -2.19
CA MET A 171 -11.04 -26.85 -2.75
C MET A 171 -11.14 -26.85 -4.28
N LYS A 172 -10.58 -27.87 -4.95
CA LYS A 172 -10.66 -28.03 -6.41
C LYS A 172 -12.10 -28.19 -6.88
N LYS A 173 -12.89 -29.01 -6.18
CA LYS A 173 -14.32 -29.21 -6.46
C LYS A 173 -15.12 -27.92 -6.33
N GLU A 174 -14.85 -27.12 -5.30
CA GLU A 174 -15.56 -25.86 -5.05
C GLU A 174 -15.20 -24.75 -6.05
N LEU A 175 -13.97 -24.78 -6.56
CA LEU A 175 -13.49 -23.80 -7.53
C LEU A 175 -13.90 -24.15 -8.97
N LYS A 176 -14.10 -25.43 -9.31
CA LYS A 176 -14.51 -25.91 -10.65
C LYS A 176 -13.58 -25.39 -11.78
N LEU A 177 -12.32 -25.16 -11.47
CA LEU A 177 -11.33 -24.55 -12.36
C LEU A 177 -10.16 -25.51 -12.61
N LYS A 178 -9.43 -25.26 -13.71
CA LYS A 178 -8.16 -25.95 -14.00
C LYS A 178 -7.05 -25.39 -13.11
N LEU A 179 -7.18 -25.59 -11.80
CA LEU A 179 -6.17 -25.20 -10.83
C LEU A 179 -5.18 -26.34 -10.60
N ILE A 180 -3.91 -25.98 -10.42
CA ILE A 180 -2.90 -26.91 -9.91
C ILE A 180 -3.05 -26.91 -8.39
N VAL A 181 -3.60 -28.00 -7.85
CA VAL A 181 -3.67 -28.23 -6.41
C VAL A 181 -2.71 -29.38 -6.08
N LYS A 182 -1.77 -29.14 -5.16
CA LYS A 182 -0.74 -30.10 -4.74
C LYS A 182 -0.72 -30.28 -3.23
#